data_AF-A0A248YJF6-F1
#
_entry.id   AF-A0A248YJF6-F1
#
_cell.length_a   1.000
_cell.length_b   1.000
_cell.length_c   1.000
_cell.angle_alpha   90.00
_cell.angle_beta   90.00
_cell.angle_gamma   90.00
#
_symmetry.space_group_name_H-M   'P 1'
#
loop_
_entity.id
_entity.type
_entity.pdbx_description
1 polymer ?
#
loop_
_entity_poly.entity_id
_entity_poly.type
_entity_poly.pdbx_seq_one_letter_code
_entity_poly.pdbx_strand_id
1 'polypeptide(L)'
;MADQRTSGDDPRLTELLTALTRAEGLLRERGDSHWADWLARSRAHVARADPHGLDHLRRAFGGTDSISDAYPPEDGDLGATLAHAYRLVAHLLAEQRRHARS
;
A
#
# COMPACT_ATOMS: atom_id res chain seq x y z
N MET A 1 -30.02 4.07 -6.28
CA MET A 1 -29.49 2.69 -6.33
C MET A 1 -28.08 2.75 -5.79
N ALA A 2 -27.83 2.06 -4.68
CA ALA A 2 -26.57 2.10 -3.96
C ALA A 2 -25.52 1.24 -4.68
N ASP A 3 -24.46 1.87 -5.21
CA ASP A 3 -23.25 1.17 -5.67
C ASP A 3 -22.38 0.87 -4.43
N GLN A 4 -22.85 -0.06 -3.60
CA GLN A 4 -22.02 -0.66 -2.56
C GLN A 4 -21.20 -1.75 -3.24
N ARG A 5 -20.08 -1.33 -3.84
CA ARG A 5 -19.04 -2.29 -4.26
C ARG A 5 -18.55 -2.99 -3.00
N THR A 6 -18.95 -4.24 -2.88
CA THR A 6 -18.43 -5.22 -1.94
C THR A 6 -16.91 -5.07 -1.91
N SER A 7 -16.34 -4.90 -0.72
CA SER A 7 -14.94 -4.54 -0.47
C SER A 7 -13.87 -5.52 -1.00
N GLY A 8 -14.27 -6.53 -1.79
CA GLY A 8 -13.40 -7.45 -2.53
C GLY A 8 -13.25 -7.16 -4.03
N ASP A 9 -14.02 -6.23 -4.62
CA ASP A 9 -13.99 -5.90 -6.06
C ASP A 9 -13.55 -4.45 -6.35
N ASP A 10 -12.89 -3.79 -5.40
CA ASP A 10 -12.29 -2.48 -5.70
C ASP A 10 -11.04 -2.72 -6.57
N PRO A 11 -11.03 -2.27 -7.86
CA PRO A 11 -9.90 -2.50 -8.74
C PRO A 11 -8.62 -1.84 -8.20
N ARG A 12 -8.73 -0.74 -7.46
CA ARG A 12 -7.58 -0.04 -6.87
C ARG A 12 -7.03 -0.78 -5.66
N LEU A 13 -7.89 -1.43 -4.89
CA LEU A 13 -7.46 -2.32 -3.80
C LEU A 13 -6.69 -3.51 -4.37
N THR A 14 -7.21 -4.12 -5.43
CA THR A 14 -6.54 -5.24 -6.12
C THR A 14 -5.19 -4.82 -6.70
N GLU A 15 -5.15 -3.65 -7.33
CA GLU A 15 -3.91 -3.06 -7.86
C GLU A 15 -2.90 -2.76 -6.75
N LEU A 16 -3.36 -2.23 -5.62
CA LEU A 16 -2.52 -1.99 -4.45
C LEU A 16 -1.92 -3.29 -3.92
N LEU A 17 -2.73 -4.33 -3.71
CA LEU A 17 -2.24 -5.63 -3.24
C LEU A 17 -1.23 -6.25 -4.20
N THR A 18 -1.43 -6.06 -5.51
CA THR A 18 -0.51 -6.51 -6.55
C THR A 18 0.82 -5.74 -6.50
N ALA A 19 0.78 -4.42 -6.37
CA ALA A 19 1.97 -3.58 -6.25
C ALA A 19 2.76 -3.92 -4.96
N LEU A 20 2.08 -4.12 -3.83
CA LEU A 20 2.71 -4.54 -2.58
C LEU A 20 3.40 -5.90 -2.70
N THR A 21 2.76 -6.86 -3.37
CA THR A 21 3.34 -8.19 -3.61
C THR A 21 4.59 -8.11 -4.50
N ARG A 22 4.57 -7.25 -5.53
CA ARG A 22 5.75 -7.03 -6.38
C ARG A 22 6.89 -6.36 -5.60
N ALA A 23 6.60 -5.31 -4.83
CA ALA A 23 7.60 -4.63 -4.01
C ALA A 23 8.21 -5.58 -2.96
N GLU A 24 7.39 -6.42 -2.32
CA GLU A 24 7.83 -7.46 -1.39
C GLU A 24 8.84 -8.42 -2.04
N GLY A 25 8.59 -8.88 -3.27
CA GLY A 25 9.52 -9.72 -4.03
C GLY A 25 10.86 -9.01 -4.32
N LEU A 26 10.80 -7.78 -4.83
CA LEU A 26 11.98 -6.97 -5.16
C LEU A 26 12.84 -6.67 -3.92
N LEU A 27 12.22 -6.43 -2.76
CA LEU A 27 12.95 -6.22 -1.50
C LEU A 27 13.69 -7.49 -1.07
N ARG A 28 13.06 -8.66 -1.18
CA ARG A 28 13.70 -9.93 -0.84
C ARG A 28 14.87 -10.25 -1.78
N GLU A 29 14.73 -9.96 -3.07
CA GLU A 29 15.82 -10.12 -4.04
C GLU A 29 17.04 -9.25 -3.69
N ARG A 30 16.80 -8.08 -3.09
CA ARG A 30 17.85 -7.18 -2.60
C ARG A 30 18.36 -7.51 -1.19
N GLY A 31 17.78 -8.51 -0.52
CA GLY A 31 18.14 -8.93 0.83
C GLY A 31 17.48 -8.13 1.96
N ASP A 32 16.57 -7.20 1.64
CA ASP A 32 15.85 -6.41 2.64
C ASP A 32 14.61 -7.15 3.16
N SER A 33 14.86 -8.02 4.13
CA SER A 33 13.78 -8.79 4.76
C SER A 33 12.93 -7.92 5.70
N HIS A 34 13.50 -6.85 6.26
CA HIS A 34 12.79 -5.97 7.18
C HIS A 34 11.58 -5.31 6.50
N TRP A 35 11.82 -4.63 5.38
CA TRP A 35 10.74 -3.96 4.64
C TRP A 35 9.83 -4.97 3.91
N ALA A 36 10.36 -6.11 3.45
CA ALA A 36 9.55 -7.17 2.86
C ALA A 36 8.52 -7.74 3.85
N ASP A 37 8.94 -8.08 5.08
CA ASP A 37 8.03 -8.56 6.13
C ASP A 37 7.02 -7.50 6.56
N TRP A 38 7.46 -6.24 6.62
CA TRP A 38 6.57 -5.12 6.92
C TRP A 38 5.47 -4.96 5.86
N LEU A 39 5.82 -5.01 4.56
CA LEU A 39 4.85 -4.95 3.47
C LEU A 39 3.90 -6.16 3.48
N ALA A 40 4.43 -7.37 3.73
CA ALA A 40 3.62 -8.58 3.81
C ALA A 40 2.55 -8.48 4.91
N ARG A 41 2.93 -7.98 6.10
CA ARG A 41 2.00 -7.76 7.21
C ARG A 41 0.95 -6.70 6.86
N SER A 42 1.37 -5.57 6.30
CA SER A 42 0.44 -4.51 5.90
C SER A 42 -0.53 -4.97 4.79
N ARG A 43 -0.05 -5.75 3.81
CA ARG A 43 -0.88 -6.37 2.77
C ARG A 43 -1.96 -7.27 3.37
N ALA A 44 -1.63 -8.07 4.39
CA ALA A 44 -2.60 -8.91 5.08
C ALA A 44 -3.67 -8.10 5.83
N HIS A 45 -3.32 -6.96 6.43
CA HIS A 45 -4.30 -6.05 7.05
C HIS A 45 -5.23 -5.43 6.01
N VAL A 46 -4.68 -4.93 4.90
CA VAL A 46 -5.44 -4.32 3.80
C VAL A 46 -6.38 -5.34 3.13
N ALA A 47 -5.91 -6.57 2.90
CA ALA A 47 -6.71 -7.64 2.31
C ALA A 47 -7.90 -8.08 3.20
N ARG A 48 -7.81 -7.90 4.52
CA ARG A 48 -8.89 -8.19 5.47
C ARG A 48 -9.90 -7.05 5.60
N ALA A 49 -9.80 -6.02 4.75
CA ALA A 49 -10.59 -4.80 4.81
C ALA A 49 -10.51 -4.11 6.19
N ASP A 50 -9.37 -4.24 6.87
CA ASP A 50 -9.18 -3.63 8.18
C ASP A 50 -9.20 -2.10 8.05
N PRO A 51 -10.05 -1.39 8.83
CA PRO A 51 -10.20 0.06 8.72
C PRO A 51 -8.91 0.82 9.08
N HIS A 52 -7.97 0.18 9.79
CA HIS A 52 -6.67 0.74 10.11
C HIS A 52 -5.56 0.23 9.18
N GLY A 53 -5.83 -0.72 8.28
CA GLY A 53 -4.85 -1.31 7.39
C GLY A 53 -4.20 -0.30 6.45
N LEU A 54 -4.99 0.63 5.88
CA LEU A 54 -4.46 1.68 5.00
C LEU A 54 -3.70 2.78 5.76
N ASP A 55 -4.09 3.10 6.99
CA ASP A 55 -3.35 4.07 7.81
C ASP A 55 -2.05 3.46 8.36
N HIS A 56 -2.06 2.18 8.71
CA HIS A 56 -0.84 1.41 8.97
C HIS A 56 0.08 1.42 7.76
N LEU A 57 -0.46 1.12 6.57
CA LEU A 57 0.31 1.12 5.33
C LEU A 57 0.91 2.50 5.02
N ARG A 58 0.14 3.58 5.21
CA ARG A 58 0.62 4.96 5.02
C ARG A 58 1.82 5.30 5.89
N ARG A 59 1.94 4.72 7.09
CA ARG A 59 3.07 4.98 7.99
C ARG A 59 4.40 4.45 7.46
N ALA A 60 4.44 3.41 6.62
CA ALA A 60 5.72 3.04 5.98
C ALA A 60 6.16 4.04 4.94
N PHE A 61 5.24 4.76 4.31
CA PHE A 61 5.57 5.69 3.24
C PHE A 61 5.73 7.13 3.73
N GLY A 62 5.63 7.40 5.04
CA GLY A 62 5.68 8.74 5.60
C GLY A 62 6.43 8.81 6.92
N GLY A 63 7.34 9.78 7.02
CA GLY A 63 8.24 9.97 8.15
C GLY A 63 9.71 10.01 7.72
N THR A 64 10.59 10.43 8.63
CA THR A 64 12.04 10.26 8.50
C THR A 64 12.34 8.79 8.78
N ASP A 65 13.03 8.08 7.86
CA ASP A 65 13.21 6.61 7.87
C ASP A 65 11.99 5.81 7.36
N SER A 66 11.44 6.25 6.22
CA SER A 66 10.33 5.57 5.54
C SER A 66 10.85 4.68 4.40
N ILE A 67 10.05 3.71 3.95
CA ILE A 67 10.42 2.85 2.82
C ILE A 67 10.67 3.66 1.54
N SER A 68 9.96 4.78 1.38
CA SER A 68 10.15 5.72 0.27
C SER A 68 11.43 6.53 0.36
N ASP A 69 11.99 6.69 1.57
CA ASP A 69 13.26 7.36 1.81
C ASP A 69 14.43 6.39 1.53
N ALA A 70 14.29 5.13 1.98
CA ALA A 70 15.22 4.06 1.67
C ALA A 70 15.25 3.69 0.17
N TYR A 71 14.09 3.74 -0.49
CA TYR A 71 13.89 3.36 -1.88
C TYR A 71 13.11 4.44 -2.64
N PRO A 72 13.79 5.52 -3.06
CA PRO A 72 13.14 6.63 -3.75
C PRO A 72 12.61 6.19 -5.13
N PRO A 73 11.66 6.93 -5.74
CA PRO A 73 11.05 6.54 -7.02
C PRO A 73 12.03 6.31 -8.18
N GLU A 74 13.21 6.91 -8.11
CA GLU A 74 14.31 6.76 -9.07
C GLU A 74 15.12 5.47 -8.90
N ASP A 75 14.88 4.72 -7.82
CA ASP A 75 15.56 3.47 -7.47
C ASP A 75 15.01 2.26 -8.26
N GLY A 76 14.94 2.42 -9.58
CA GLY A 76 14.50 1.40 -10.53
C GLY A 76 13.07 0.89 -10.30
N ASP A 77 12.85 -0.39 -10.61
CA ASP A 77 11.55 -1.03 -10.49
C ASP A 77 10.97 -1.00 -9.07
N LEU A 78 11.82 -1.11 -8.04
CA LEU A 78 11.38 -1.12 -6.64
C LEU A 78 10.83 0.25 -6.24
N GLY A 79 11.62 1.31 -6.46
CA GLY A 79 11.22 2.69 -6.22
C GLY A 79 9.92 3.05 -6.95
N ALA A 80 9.84 2.72 -8.24
CA ALA A 80 8.64 2.98 -9.04
C ALA A 80 7.41 2.22 -8.53
N THR A 81 7.58 0.96 -8.11
CA THR A 81 6.48 0.15 -7.56
C THR A 81 6.00 0.71 -6.21
N LEU A 82 6.91 1.13 -5.34
CA LEU A 82 6.59 1.74 -4.04
C LEU A 82 5.87 3.08 -4.22
N ALA A 83 6.36 3.93 -5.13
CA ALA A 83 5.72 5.20 -5.45
C ALA A 83 4.29 4.99 -6.00
N HIS A 84 4.08 3.96 -6.82
CA HIS A 84 2.76 3.59 -7.30
C HIS A 84 1.84 3.13 -6.19
N ALA A 85 2.30 2.22 -5.33
CA ALA A 85 1.55 1.77 -4.15
C ALA A 85 1.16 2.94 -3.23
N TYR A 86 2.07 3.88 -2.99
CA TYR A 86 1.80 5.06 -2.18
C TYR A 86 0.65 5.92 -2.74
N ARG A 87 0.64 6.16 -4.06
CA ARG A 87 -0.45 6.91 -4.71
C ARG A 87 -1.80 6.23 -4.55
N LEU A 88 -1.86 4.90 -4.68
CA LEU A 88 -3.08 4.12 -4.48
C LEU A 88 -3.57 4.23 -3.03
N VAL A 89 -2.66 4.13 -2.04
CA VAL A 89 -2.99 4.31 -0.62
C VAL A 89 -3.57 5.69 -0.35
N ALA A 90 -2.92 6.74 -0.87
CA ALA A 90 -3.39 8.11 -0.69
C ALA A 90 -4.81 8.31 -1.27
N HIS A 91 -5.07 7.73 -2.44
CA HIS A 91 -6.38 7.79 -3.09
C HIS A 91 -7.46 7.04 -2.27
N LEU A 92 -7.20 5.80 -1.88
CA LEU A 92 -8.13 4.98 -1.10
C LEU A 92 -8.44 5.60 0.27
N LEU A 93 -7.44 6.19 0.95
CA LEU A 93 -7.65 6.92 2.20
C LEU A 93 -8.51 8.18 2.01
N ALA A 94 -8.31 8.91 0.91
CA ALA A 94 -9.13 10.07 0.59
C ALA A 94 -10.58 9.67 0.33
N GLU A 95 -10.83 8.51 -0.28
CA GLU A 95 -12.17 7.96 -0.49
C GLU A 95 -12.81 7.54 0.83
N GLN A 96 -12.11 6.76 1.68
CA GLN A 96 -12.61 6.37 3.01
C GLN A 96 -13.04 7.58 3.86
N ARG A 97 -12.26 8.68 3.84
CA ARG A 97 -12.58 9.91 4.58
C ARG A 97 -13.80 10.65 4.05
N ARG A 98 -14.13 10.54 2.76
CA ARG A 98 -15.36 11.12 2.20
C ARG A 98 -16.59 10.34 2.65
N HIS A 99 -16.50 9.01 2.65
CA HIS A 99 -17.58 8.14 3.10
C HIS A 99 -17.85 8.27 4.61
N ALA A 100 -16.82 8.50 5.44
CA ALA A 100 -16.99 8.71 6.88
C ALA A 100 -17.60 10.07 7.28
N ARG A 101 -17.71 11.04 6.35
CA ARG A 101 -18.29 12.38 6.58
C ARG A 101 -19.68 12.56 5.96
N SER A 102 -20.24 11.51 5.35
CA SER A 102 -21.56 11.50 4.71
C SER A 102 -22.58 10.81 5.61
#